data_AF-A0A8H5LFY1-F1
#
_entry.id   AF-A0A8H5LFY1-F1
#
_cell.length_a   1.000
_cell.length_b   1.000
_cell.length_c   1.000
_cell.angle_alpha   90.00
_cell.angle_beta   90.00
_cell.angle_gamma   90.00
#
_symmetry.space_group_name_H-M   'P 1'
#
loop_
_entity.id
_entity.type
_entity.pdbx_description
1 polymer ?
#
loop_
_entity_poly.entity_id
_entity_poly.type
_entity_poly.pdbx_seq_one_letter_code
_entity_poly.pdbx_strand_id
1 'polypeptide(L)'
;MPSASTSSPQAISSDQLDAMKDAQDILLEGIVRDDDEIAELSQGDPEEVILYYPWEGVDGVQLYRQDFRQLEPPGWLDDSLIEIGLKLFQIRLEEANPELAEQIHIFTPFFYPILSKNTDNLEEGYRHVRGWTDADKVDIFRKKYLVVPINRSFHWYLAIIYHPEYALDDSTEERRCVLTSYPVDRQTTVMTDRASIWTLDPLGFDRPEVVDTLAFYLKAEAREKHGVSISDQKLVGRKALTPTQPNWYDCGPYILVFAKAFMTSPDDFLESISGNKAESFWVAEEFQAIRNFLKAEINKFSKQWTAWKKSH
;
A
#
# COMPACT_ATOMS: atom_id res chain seq x y z
N MET A 1 -0.09 14.24 -48.62
CA MET A 1 -0.36 14.11 -47.18
C MET A 1 -0.93 12.72 -46.95
N PRO A 2 -0.24 11.82 -46.24
CA PRO A 2 -0.83 10.54 -45.89
C PRO A 2 -1.64 10.70 -44.60
N SER A 3 -2.89 10.26 -44.64
CA SER A 3 -3.84 10.20 -43.54
C SER A 3 -3.37 9.18 -42.49
N ALA A 4 -3.08 9.65 -41.27
CA ALA A 4 -2.82 8.78 -40.14
C ALA A 4 -4.13 8.09 -39.71
N SER A 5 -4.20 6.78 -39.92
CA SER A 5 -5.21 5.91 -39.35
C SER A 5 -4.98 5.79 -37.85
N THR A 6 -5.89 6.32 -37.05
CA THR A 6 -5.88 6.15 -35.59
C THR A 6 -6.28 4.73 -35.25
N SER A 7 -5.33 3.88 -34.83
CA SER A 7 -5.61 2.59 -34.23
C SER A 7 -6.17 2.80 -32.82
N SER A 8 -7.35 2.23 -32.53
CA SER A 8 -7.93 2.18 -31.18
C SER A 8 -6.99 1.47 -30.19
N PRO A 9 -7.03 1.78 -28.88
CA PRO A 9 -6.19 1.10 -27.90
C PRO A 9 -6.54 -0.39 -27.94
N GLN A 10 -5.54 -1.26 -28.18
CA GLN A 10 -5.76 -2.69 -28.08
C GLN A 10 -6.10 -3.02 -26.62
N ALA A 11 -7.22 -3.71 -26.43
CA ALA A 11 -7.60 -4.31 -25.15
C ALA A 11 -6.50 -5.27 -24.70
N ILE A 12 -6.29 -5.37 -23.38
CA ILE A 12 -5.38 -6.35 -22.78
C ILE A 12 -5.83 -7.75 -23.24
N SER A 13 -4.90 -8.58 -23.68
CA SER A 13 -5.22 -9.94 -24.12
C SER A 13 -5.68 -10.80 -22.93
N SER A 14 -6.47 -11.85 -23.19
CA SER A 14 -6.88 -12.82 -22.16
C SER A 14 -5.69 -13.38 -21.39
N ASP A 15 -4.62 -13.71 -22.11
CA ASP A 15 -3.44 -14.36 -21.54
C ASP A 15 -2.66 -13.41 -20.61
N GLN A 16 -2.65 -12.11 -20.91
CA GLN A 16 -2.09 -11.09 -20.01
C GLN A 16 -2.96 -10.89 -18.78
N LEU A 17 -4.30 -10.90 -18.93
CA LEU A 17 -5.22 -10.79 -17.81
C LEU A 17 -5.12 -12.01 -16.88
N ASP A 18 -4.95 -13.20 -17.43
CA ASP A 18 -4.81 -14.43 -16.66
C ASP A 18 -3.46 -14.47 -15.91
N ALA A 19 -2.35 -14.07 -16.56
CA ALA A 19 -1.07 -13.94 -15.87
C ALA A 19 -1.08 -12.88 -14.74
N MET A 20 -1.82 -11.78 -14.91
CA MET A 20 -2.01 -10.77 -13.87
C MET A 20 -2.82 -11.31 -12.68
N LYS A 21 -3.85 -12.12 -12.95
CA LYS A 21 -4.64 -12.80 -11.91
C LYS A 21 -3.80 -13.84 -11.17
N ASP A 22 -3.03 -14.65 -11.89
CA ASP A 22 -2.13 -15.65 -11.29
C ASP A 22 -1.10 -14.97 -10.37
N ALA A 23 -0.54 -13.82 -10.78
CA ALA A 23 0.35 -13.04 -9.92
C ALA A 23 -0.39 -12.47 -8.69
N GLN A 24 -1.59 -11.91 -8.88
CA GLN A 24 -2.42 -11.37 -7.79
C GLN A 24 -2.86 -12.45 -6.80
N ASP A 25 -2.97 -13.69 -7.21
CA ASP A 25 -3.33 -14.77 -6.29
C ASP A 25 -2.20 -15.10 -5.32
N ILE A 26 -0.91 -14.90 -5.65
CA ILE A 26 0.26 -15.25 -4.82
C ILE A 26 0.10 -14.81 -3.34
N LEU A 27 -0.38 -13.59 -3.10
CA LEU A 27 -0.55 -13.07 -1.74
C LEU A 27 -1.77 -13.62 -1.00
N LEU A 28 -2.74 -14.23 -1.69
CA LEU A 28 -3.92 -14.88 -1.11
C LEU A 28 -3.95 -16.41 -1.32
N GLU A 29 -2.92 -17.02 -1.94
CA GLU A 29 -2.87 -18.48 -2.14
C GLU A 29 -2.74 -19.27 -0.82
N GLY A 30 -3.09 -20.55 -0.87
CA GLY A 30 -2.82 -21.53 0.18
C GLY A 30 -3.69 -21.43 1.43
N ILE A 31 -4.77 -20.65 1.39
CA ILE A 31 -5.67 -20.47 2.53
C ILE A 31 -6.56 -21.70 2.70
N VAL A 32 -6.37 -22.44 3.79
CA VAL A 32 -7.33 -23.44 4.25
C VAL A 32 -8.33 -22.75 5.17
N ARG A 33 -9.59 -22.68 4.74
CA ARG A 33 -10.69 -22.22 5.58
C ARG A 33 -11.23 -23.37 6.41
N ASP A 34 -11.12 -23.20 7.72
CA ASP A 34 -11.84 -24.00 8.70
C ASP A 34 -12.86 -23.08 9.38
N ASP A 35 -14.09 -23.08 8.86
CA ASP A 35 -15.15 -22.16 9.29
C ASP A 35 -15.55 -22.40 10.76
N ASP A 36 -15.45 -23.64 11.26
CA ASP A 36 -15.75 -23.98 12.65
C ASP A 36 -14.71 -23.37 13.60
N GLU A 37 -13.42 -23.50 13.27
CA GLU A 37 -12.34 -22.91 14.08
C GLU A 37 -12.34 -21.37 14.04
N ILE A 38 -12.63 -20.78 12.89
CA ILE A 38 -12.82 -19.33 12.75
C ILE A 38 -13.99 -18.86 13.63
N ALA A 39 -15.09 -19.62 13.65
CA ALA A 39 -16.22 -19.33 14.51
C ALA A 39 -15.84 -19.42 16.00
N GLU A 40 -15.07 -20.43 16.40
CA GLU A 40 -14.56 -20.55 17.78
C GLU A 40 -13.69 -19.37 18.19
N LEU A 41 -12.79 -18.89 17.31
CA LEU A 41 -11.94 -17.74 17.59
C LEU A 41 -12.73 -16.43 17.79
N SER A 42 -13.96 -16.35 17.29
CA SER A 42 -14.84 -15.20 17.55
C SER A 42 -15.50 -15.22 18.93
N GLN A 43 -15.54 -16.37 19.62
CA GLN A 43 -16.23 -16.56 20.90
C GLN A 43 -15.32 -16.29 22.10
N GLY A 44 -15.88 -15.76 23.19
CA GLY A 44 -15.14 -15.52 24.44
C GLY A 44 -15.03 -14.03 24.82
N ASP A 45 -14.07 -13.72 25.68
CA ASP A 45 -13.85 -12.36 26.21
C ASP A 45 -13.39 -11.40 25.08
N PRO A 46 -14.11 -10.29 24.81
CA PRO A 46 -13.70 -9.29 23.84
C PRO A 46 -12.30 -8.72 24.06
N GLU A 47 -11.86 -8.61 25.32
CA GLU A 47 -10.57 -7.99 25.71
C GLU A 47 -9.41 -8.99 25.74
N GLU A 48 -9.64 -10.23 25.36
CA GLU A 48 -8.59 -11.23 25.28
C GLU A 48 -7.68 -10.99 24.06
N VAL A 49 -6.37 -10.95 24.30
CA VAL A 49 -5.38 -10.91 23.21
C VAL A 49 -5.29 -12.28 22.55
N ILE A 50 -5.78 -12.37 21.31
CA ILE A 50 -5.81 -13.61 20.53
C ILE A 50 -4.57 -13.80 19.67
N LEU A 51 -3.86 -12.71 19.34
CA LEU A 51 -2.63 -12.74 18.56
C LEU A 51 -1.71 -11.58 18.98
N TYR A 52 -0.42 -11.87 19.07
CA TYR A 52 0.65 -10.86 19.06
C TYR A 52 1.56 -11.20 17.87
N TYR A 53 1.70 -10.30 16.90
CA TYR A 53 2.43 -10.61 15.66
C TYR A 53 3.21 -9.42 15.06
N PRO A 54 4.48 -9.61 14.65
CA PRO A 54 5.30 -10.81 14.86
C PRO A 54 5.61 -11.00 16.35
N TRP A 55 5.54 -12.24 16.86
CA TRP A 55 5.74 -12.51 18.29
C TRP A 55 7.21 -12.56 18.74
N GLU A 56 8.14 -12.62 17.79
CA GLU A 56 9.60 -12.60 18.07
C GLU A 56 10.20 -11.18 17.91
N GLY A 57 9.41 -10.21 17.43
CA GLY A 57 9.84 -8.85 17.13
C GLY A 57 9.49 -7.82 18.22
N VAL A 58 10.16 -6.67 18.16
CA VAL A 58 9.88 -5.49 19.02
C VAL A 58 8.76 -4.60 18.47
N ASP A 59 8.27 -4.91 17.26
CA ASP A 59 7.24 -4.20 16.50
C ASP A 59 5.97 -5.05 16.34
N GLY A 60 5.71 -5.93 17.31
CA GLY A 60 4.53 -6.79 17.31
C GLY A 60 3.24 -6.02 17.58
N VAL A 61 2.20 -6.36 16.81
CA VAL A 61 0.85 -5.84 16.95
C VAL A 61 0.03 -6.79 17.81
N GLN A 62 -0.66 -6.24 18.81
CA GLN A 62 -1.63 -6.98 19.62
C GLN A 62 -3.00 -6.91 18.95
N LEU A 63 -3.59 -8.06 18.69
CA LEU A 63 -4.99 -8.19 18.29
C LEU A 63 -5.81 -8.75 19.43
N TYR A 64 -6.86 -8.03 19.77
CA TYR A 64 -7.90 -8.45 20.67
C TYR A 64 -8.95 -9.26 19.93
N ARG A 65 -9.68 -10.10 20.67
CA ARG A 65 -10.81 -10.85 20.13
C ARG A 65 -11.87 -9.92 19.54
N GLN A 66 -12.08 -8.75 20.14
CA GLN A 66 -12.98 -7.74 19.61
C GLN A 66 -12.56 -7.26 18.21
N ASP A 67 -11.27 -7.06 17.95
CA ASP A 67 -10.74 -6.65 16.64
C ASP A 67 -11.09 -7.72 15.59
N PHE A 68 -10.85 -8.99 15.90
CA PHE A 68 -11.20 -10.11 15.01
C PHE A 68 -12.68 -10.14 14.65
N ARG A 69 -13.58 -9.81 15.58
CA ARG A 69 -15.03 -9.73 15.29
C ARG A 69 -15.38 -8.65 14.28
N GLN A 70 -14.58 -7.58 14.17
CA GLN A 70 -14.81 -6.52 13.19
C GLN A 70 -14.53 -6.96 11.75
N LEU A 71 -13.91 -8.13 11.55
CA LEU A 71 -13.77 -8.75 10.23
C LEU A 71 -15.11 -9.23 9.67
N GLU A 72 -16.14 -9.42 10.50
CA GLU A 72 -17.51 -9.64 10.03
C GLU A 72 -18.17 -8.33 9.59
N PRO A 73 -18.75 -8.25 8.38
CA PRO A 73 -19.57 -7.10 7.99
C PRO A 73 -20.78 -6.92 8.94
N PRO A 74 -21.15 -5.67 9.30
CA PRO A 74 -20.62 -4.38 8.84
C PRO A 74 -19.52 -3.80 9.77
N GLY A 75 -18.57 -4.61 10.22
CA GLY A 75 -17.45 -4.17 11.05
C GLY A 75 -16.41 -3.36 10.28
N TRP A 76 -15.78 -2.39 10.96
CA TRP A 76 -14.73 -1.53 10.41
C TRP A 76 -13.37 -2.16 10.68
N LEU A 77 -12.38 -1.88 9.85
CA LEU A 77 -11.01 -2.24 10.23
C LEU A 77 -10.41 -1.08 11.02
N ASP A 78 -9.85 -1.38 12.18
CA ASP A 78 -9.06 -0.44 12.97
C ASP A 78 -7.58 -0.48 12.58
N ASP A 79 -6.77 0.33 13.25
CA ASP A 79 -5.34 0.46 12.97
C ASP A 79 -4.62 -0.89 13.10
N SER A 80 -4.97 -1.70 14.11
CA SER A 80 -4.35 -3.01 14.35
C SER A 80 -4.64 -4.00 13.21
N LEU A 81 -5.87 -4.04 12.69
CA LEU A 81 -6.23 -4.92 11.57
C LEU A 81 -5.58 -4.47 10.26
N ILE A 82 -5.48 -3.17 10.01
CA ILE A 82 -4.75 -2.64 8.85
C ILE A 82 -3.26 -2.97 8.95
N GLU A 83 -2.65 -2.74 10.10
CA GLU A 83 -1.22 -3.02 10.31
C GLU A 83 -0.90 -4.52 10.16
N ILE A 84 -1.74 -5.40 10.73
CA ILE A 84 -1.60 -6.86 10.56
C ILE A 84 -1.75 -7.25 9.09
N GLY A 85 -2.76 -6.74 8.37
CA GLY A 85 -2.94 -7.05 6.96
C GLY A 85 -1.73 -6.68 6.11
N LEU A 86 -1.16 -5.50 6.33
CA LEU A 86 0.03 -5.03 5.63
C LEU A 86 1.29 -5.85 5.99
N LYS A 87 1.49 -6.19 7.28
CA LYS A 87 2.60 -7.06 7.71
C LYS A 87 2.51 -8.45 7.09
N LEU A 88 1.30 -9.01 6.98
CA LEU A 88 1.08 -10.30 6.31
C LEU A 88 1.43 -10.26 4.81
N PHE A 89 1.04 -9.20 4.10
CA PHE A 89 1.45 -9.03 2.70
C PHE A 89 2.95 -8.86 2.56
N GLN A 90 3.58 -8.12 3.47
CA GLN A 90 5.03 -7.93 3.46
C GLN A 90 5.75 -9.27 3.60
N ILE A 91 5.37 -10.11 4.56
CA ILE A 91 6.03 -11.39 4.81
C ILE A 91 5.81 -12.37 3.64
N ARG A 92 4.59 -12.45 3.11
CA ARG A 92 4.32 -13.25 1.91
C ARG A 92 5.11 -12.76 0.70
N LEU A 93 5.30 -11.45 0.55
CA LEU A 93 6.12 -10.88 -0.50
C LEU A 93 7.61 -11.15 -0.28
N GLU A 94 8.11 -11.09 0.95
CA GLU A 94 9.49 -11.43 1.29
C GLU A 94 9.79 -12.90 0.97
N GLU A 95 8.82 -13.81 1.13
CA GLU A 95 8.94 -15.22 0.74
C GLU A 95 8.88 -15.42 -0.78
N ALA A 96 7.97 -14.74 -1.47
CA ALA A 96 7.72 -14.95 -2.90
C ALA A 96 8.68 -14.17 -3.83
N ASN A 97 9.03 -12.93 -3.45
CA ASN A 97 9.89 -12.02 -4.21
C ASN A 97 10.67 -11.07 -3.28
N PRO A 98 11.77 -11.56 -2.65
CA PRO A 98 12.58 -10.77 -1.73
C PRO A 98 13.14 -9.48 -2.33
N GLU A 99 13.50 -9.49 -3.62
CA GLU A 99 14.05 -8.32 -4.31
C GLU A 99 13.02 -7.20 -4.42
N LEU A 100 11.76 -7.53 -4.69
CA LEU A 100 10.67 -6.56 -4.71
C LEU A 100 10.34 -6.09 -3.28
N ALA A 101 10.29 -7.00 -2.31
CA ALA A 101 10.07 -6.64 -0.91
C ALA A 101 11.09 -5.61 -0.41
N GLU A 102 12.38 -5.78 -0.76
CA GLU A 102 13.43 -4.83 -0.38
C GLU A 102 13.21 -3.43 -0.98
N GLN A 103 12.55 -3.31 -2.12
CA GLN A 103 12.25 -2.03 -2.78
C GLN A 103 11.06 -1.30 -2.16
N ILE A 104 10.26 -1.95 -1.32
CA ILE A 104 9.06 -1.41 -0.68
C ILE A 104 9.34 -1.07 0.79
N HIS A 105 8.86 0.08 1.24
CA HIS A 105 8.74 0.40 2.66
C HIS A 105 7.29 0.70 3.00
N ILE A 106 6.78 0.06 4.05
CA ILE A 106 5.40 0.24 4.52
C ILE A 106 5.45 0.99 5.84
N PHE A 107 4.80 2.16 5.89
CA PHE A 107 4.62 2.89 7.14
C PHE A 107 3.49 2.27 7.96
N THR A 108 3.61 2.34 9.29
CA THR A 108 2.49 1.99 10.17
C THR A 108 1.38 3.05 10.05
N PRO A 109 0.12 2.71 10.37
CA PRO A 109 -1.00 3.66 10.29
C PRO A 109 -0.86 4.89 11.20
N PHE A 110 0.06 4.84 12.18
CA PHE A 110 0.32 5.93 13.11
C PHE A 110 1.23 7.03 12.54
N PHE A 111 1.97 6.75 11.46
CA PHE A 111 2.92 7.70 10.87
C PHE A 111 2.24 9.01 10.44
N TYR A 112 1.24 8.92 9.57
CA TYR A 112 0.60 10.09 8.99
C TYR A 112 -0.14 10.94 10.03
N PRO A 113 -0.96 10.38 10.95
CA PRO A 113 -1.61 11.16 11.99
C PRO A 113 -0.65 11.96 12.88
N ILE A 114 0.54 11.41 13.19
CA ILE A 114 1.57 12.11 13.98
C ILE A 114 2.18 13.25 13.16
N LEU A 115 2.56 12.98 11.89
CA LEU A 115 3.10 13.98 10.98
C LEU A 115 2.11 15.14 10.74
N SER A 116 0.83 14.81 10.54
CA SER A 116 -0.22 15.79 10.18
C SER A 116 -0.96 16.36 11.39
N LYS A 117 -0.50 16.11 12.62
CA LYS A 117 -1.21 16.51 13.85
C LYS A 117 -1.45 18.02 13.93
N ASN A 118 -0.47 18.81 13.49
CA ASN A 118 -0.55 20.26 13.42
C ASN A 118 -0.31 20.71 11.97
N THR A 119 -1.39 20.87 11.20
CA THR A 119 -1.31 21.23 9.78
C THR A 119 -0.75 22.64 9.55
N ASP A 120 -0.84 23.53 10.54
CA ASP A 120 -0.29 24.89 10.46
C ASP A 120 1.23 24.91 10.68
N ASN A 121 1.80 23.82 11.21
CA ASN A 121 3.22 23.69 11.50
C ASN A 121 3.73 22.26 11.29
N LEU A 122 3.85 21.86 10.02
CA LEU A 122 4.35 20.52 9.66
C LEU A 122 5.79 20.24 10.14
N GLU A 123 6.60 21.27 10.40
CA GLU A 123 7.94 21.11 10.97
C GLU A 123 7.89 20.53 12.39
N GLU A 124 6.87 20.89 13.18
CA GLU A 124 6.63 20.28 14.50
C GLU A 124 6.20 18.81 14.36
N GLY A 125 5.35 18.49 13.39
CA GLY A 125 4.96 17.11 13.07
C GLY A 125 6.18 16.28 12.68
N TYR A 126 7.02 16.80 11.78
CA TYR A 126 8.26 16.16 11.34
C TYR A 126 9.19 15.80 12.50
N ARG A 127 9.37 16.68 13.49
CA ARG A 127 10.21 16.39 14.67
C ARG A 127 9.79 15.14 15.44
N HIS A 128 8.52 14.75 15.40
CA HIS A 128 8.04 13.55 16.06
C HIS A 128 8.28 12.27 15.23
N VAL A 129 8.38 12.39 13.90
CA VAL A 129 8.58 11.26 12.98
C VAL A 129 9.98 11.17 12.38
N ARG A 130 10.85 12.16 12.58
CA ARG A 130 12.22 12.23 12.01
C ARG A 130 13.13 11.03 12.31
N GLY A 131 12.83 10.28 13.39
CA GLY A 131 13.60 9.10 13.81
C GLY A 131 13.02 7.77 13.32
N TRP A 132 11.89 7.81 12.61
CA TRP A 132 11.22 6.61 12.09
C TRP A 132 11.96 6.04 10.87
N THR A 133 12.62 6.92 10.11
CA THR A 133 13.37 6.62 8.88
C THR A 133 14.82 7.08 8.99
N ASP A 134 15.44 6.86 10.15
CA ASP A 134 16.88 7.09 10.29
C ASP A 134 17.64 6.25 9.27
N ALA A 135 18.63 6.84 8.58
CA ALA A 135 19.34 6.20 7.46
C ALA A 135 20.05 4.89 7.84
N ASP A 136 20.43 4.71 9.11
CA ASP A 136 21.00 3.47 9.65
C ASP A 136 19.95 2.35 9.82
N LYS A 137 18.66 2.69 9.80
CA LYS A 137 17.52 1.76 9.89
C LYS A 137 16.86 1.58 8.53
N VAL A 138 16.38 2.68 7.93
CA VAL A 138 15.70 2.70 6.62
C VAL A 138 15.93 4.07 5.97
N ASP A 139 16.74 4.10 4.91
CA ASP A 139 16.80 5.25 4.00
C ASP A 139 15.70 5.14 2.95
N ILE A 140 14.64 5.93 3.11
CA ILE A 140 13.46 5.90 2.22
C ILE A 140 13.78 6.30 0.78
N PHE A 141 14.86 7.05 0.54
CA PHE A 141 15.29 7.42 -0.81
C PHE A 141 16.08 6.31 -1.51
N ARG A 142 16.34 5.18 -0.83
CA ARG A 142 16.86 3.95 -1.46
C ARG A 142 15.77 2.95 -1.81
N LYS A 143 14.53 3.24 -1.40
CA LYS A 143 13.34 2.46 -1.76
C LYS A 143 12.75 3.04 -3.05
N LYS A 144 12.10 2.19 -3.85
CA LYS A 144 11.32 2.66 -5.00
C LYS A 144 9.88 3.01 -4.62
N TYR A 145 9.38 2.41 -3.55
CA TYR A 145 7.98 2.44 -3.19
C TYR A 145 7.82 2.69 -1.70
N LEU A 146 7.03 3.70 -1.34
CA LEU A 146 6.58 3.92 0.02
C LEU A 146 5.06 3.75 0.09
N VAL A 147 4.58 2.87 0.96
CA VAL A 147 3.16 2.62 1.19
C VAL A 147 2.76 3.28 2.50
N VAL A 148 1.80 4.21 2.45
CA VAL A 148 1.35 4.99 3.60
C VAL A 148 -0.15 4.80 3.80
N PRO A 149 -0.59 3.91 4.70
CA PRO A 149 -2.00 3.83 5.11
C PRO A 149 -2.37 5.09 5.90
N ILE A 150 -3.54 5.66 5.61
CA ILE A 150 -3.99 6.90 6.25
C ILE A 150 -5.43 6.72 6.74
N ASN A 151 -5.62 6.97 8.03
CA ASN A 151 -6.93 7.08 8.65
C ASN A 151 -7.17 8.53 9.08
N ARG A 152 -8.22 9.16 8.52
CA ARG A 152 -8.71 10.45 9.03
C ARG A 152 -10.22 10.42 9.12
N SER A 153 -10.74 10.89 10.25
CA SER A 153 -12.19 11.00 10.48
C SER A 153 -12.93 9.68 10.22
N PHE A 154 -12.36 8.55 10.69
CA PHE A 154 -12.89 7.20 10.52
C PHE A 154 -12.99 6.74 9.06
N HIS A 155 -12.13 7.26 8.19
CA HIS A 155 -12.07 6.90 6.78
C HIS A 155 -10.65 6.52 6.38
N TRP A 156 -10.51 5.30 5.87
CA TRP A 156 -9.25 4.77 5.35
C TRP A 156 -9.07 5.09 3.88
N TYR A 157 -7.86 5.55 3.55
CA TYR A 157 -7.37 5.68 2.19
C TYR A 157 -5.85 5.40 2.19
N LEU A 158 -5.29 5.17 1.01
CA LEU A 158 -3.89 4.79 0.84
C LEU A 158 -3.14 5.88 0.08
N ALA A 159 -1.93 6.19 0.50
CA ALA A 159 -0.99 6.93 -0.34
C ALA A 159 0.18 6.04 -0.74
N ILE A 160 0.62 6.16 -1.99
CA ILE A 160 1.79 5.47 -2.55
C ILE A 160 2.75 6.52 -3.08
N ILE A 161 3.98 6.50 -2.57
CA ILE A 161 5.08 7.34 -3.09
C ILE A 161 5.92 6.47 -4.03
N TYR A 162 6.01 6.87 -5.30
CA TYR A 162 6.73 6.17 -6.34
C TYR A 162 8.00 6.93 -6.74
N HIS A 163 9.11 6.20 -6.75
CA HIS A 163 10.47 6.67 -7.01
C HIS A 163 10.88 7.93 -6.22
N PRO A 164 10.86 7.89 -4.87
CA PRO A 164 11.29 9.03 -4.05
C PRO A 164 12.73 9.49 -4.38
N GLU A 165 13.61 8.60 -4.84
CA GLU A 165 14.99 8.90 -5.21
C GLU A 165 15.12 9.96 -6.32
N TYR A 166 14.13 10.06 -7.22
CA TYR A 166 14.15 11.07 -8.29
C TYR A 166 13.97 12.50 -7.76
N ALA A 167 13.51 12.64 -6.52
CA ALA A 167 13.43 13.94 -5.87
C ALA A 167 14.81 14.46 -5.42
N LEU A 168 15.77 13.58 -5.14
CA LEU A 168 17.13 13.98 -4.70
C LEU A 168 18.04 14.46 -5.84
N ASP A 169 17.68 14.18 -7.09
CA ASP A 169 18.55 14.42 -8.22
C ASP A 169 18.52 15.88 -8.69
N ASP A 170 19.60 16.60 -8.44
CA ASP A 170 19.81 17.98 -8.88
C ASP A 170 20.32 18.09 -10.34
N SER A 171 20.64 16.97 -10.99
CA SER A 171 21.03 17.00 -12.40
C SER A 171 19.83 17.36 -13.28
N THR A 172 19.87 18.58 -13.82
CA THR A 172 19.04 19.06 -14.93
C THR A 172 19.43 18.43 -16.27
N GLU A 173 20.31 17.42 -16.26
CA GLU A 173 20.54 16.61 -17.45
C GLU A 173 19.20 15.96 -17.78
N GLU A 174 18.60 16.44 -18.87
CA GLU A 174 17.51 15.80 -19.58
C GLU A 174 17.86 14.33 -19.75
N ARG A 175 17.49 13.49 -18.78
CA ARG A 175 17.60 12.04 -18.93
C ARG A 175 16.55 11.67 -19.95
N ARG A 176 17.00 11.73 -21.20
CA ARG A 176 16.27 11.48 -22.43
C ARG A 176 15.33 10.31 -22.22
N CYS A 177 14.04 10.52 -22.46
CA CYS A 177 13.02 9.47 -22.47
C CYS A 177 13.63 8.19 -23.04
N VAL A 178 13.63 7.12 -22.24
CA VAL A 178 14.04 5.84 -22.77
C VAL A 178 12.90 5.41 -23.70
N LEU A 179 13.10 5.57 -25.00
CA LEU A 179 12.36 4.81 -25.99
C LEU A 179 12.68 3.35 -25.70
N THR A 180 11.82 2.65 -24.98
CA THR A 180 11.92 1.20 -24.89
C THR A 180 11.57 0.67 -26.28
N SER A 181 12.49 -0.08 -26.89
CA SER A 181 12.36 -0.55 -28.28
C SER A 181 11.50 -1.81 -28.42
N TYR A 182 10.61 -2.09 -27.46
CA TYR A 182 9.66 -3.21 -27.58
C TYR A 182 8.51 -2.83 -28.51
N PRO A 183 8.17 -3.67 -29.50
CA PRO A 183 7.28 -3.26 -30.57
C PRO A 183 5.82 -3.56 -30.21
N VAL A 184 5.11 -2.61 -29.58
CA VAL A 184 3.65 -2.50 -29.76
C VAL A 184 3.23 -1.03 -29.79
N ASP A 185 2.88 -0.61 -31.00
CA ASP A 185 2.02 0.49 -31.43
C ASP A 185 1.29 1.32 -30.34
N ARG A 186 2.03 2.19 -29.63
CA ARG A 186 1.62 3.51 -29.10
C ARG A 186 2.77 4.13 -28.32
N GLN A 187 3.20 5.32 -28.72
CA GLN A 187 4.16 6.13 -27.96
C GLN A 187 3.48 6.63 -26.67
N THR A 188 3.64 5.90 -25.57
CA THR A 188 3.39 6.40 -24.21
C THR A 188 4.71 6.84 -23.61
N THR A 189 4.95 8.15 -23.58
CA THR A 189 6.02 8.73 -22.78
C THR A 189 5.61 8.68 -21.32
N VAL A 190 5.98 7.63 -20.59
CA VAL A 190 5.89 7.65 -19.12
C VAL A 190 6.96 8.65 -18.65
N MET A 191 6.56 9.71 -17.94
CA MET A 191 7.51 10.64 -17.32
C MET A 191 8.15 9.93 -16.12
N THR A 192 9.33 9.35 -16.34
CA THR A 192 10.07 8.53 -15.36
C THR A 192 11.12 9.34 -14.59
N ASP A 193 10.94 10.64 -14.42
CA ASP A 193 11.99 11.56 -13.90
C ASP A 193 11.58 12.30 -12.61
N ARG A 194 10.41 11.99 -12.04
CA ARG A 194 9.88 12.67 -10.86
C ARG A 194 9.33 11.68 -9.86
N ALA A 195 9.57 11.97 -8.59
CA ALA A 195 8.87 11.30 -7.52
C ALA A 195 7.39 11.70 -7.58
N SER A 196 6.51 10.72 -7.44
CA SER A 196 5.07 10.95 -7.46
C SER A 196 4.37 10.43 -6.22
N ILE A 197 3.36 11.15 -5.76
CA ILE A 197 2.55 10.83 -4.59
C ILE A 197 1.14 10.53 -5.09
N TRP A 198 0.78 9.26 -5.12
CA TRP A 198 -0.53 8.77 -5.53
C TRP A 198 -1.44 8.63 -4.32
N THR A 199 -2.67 9.14 -4.42
CA THR A 199 -3.70 8.95 -3.39
C THR A 199 -4.82 8.07 -3.95
N LEU A 200 -5.17 7.03 -3.19
CA LEU A 200 -6.13 6.00 -3.53
C LEU A 200 -7.23 6.04 -2.47
N ASP A 201 -8.39 6.57 -2.84
CA ASP A 201 -9.49 6.78 -1.93
C ASP A 201 -10.70 5.91 -2.31
N PRO A 202 -11.10 4.96 -1.46
CA PRO A 202 -12.29 4.14 -1.68
C PRO A 202 -13.60 4.93 -1.82
N LEU A 203 -13.68 6.18 -1.38
CA LEU A 203 -14.83 7.07 -1.58
C LEU A 203 -14.64 8.03 -2.77
N GLY A 204 -13.52 7.94 -3.47
CA GLY A 204 -13.24 8.73 -4.66
C GLY A 204 -12.96 10.21 -4.39
N PHE A 205 -12.68 10.60 -3.14
CA PHE A 205 -12.33 11.98 -2.81
C PHE A 205 -10.93 12.36 -3.30
N ASP A 206 -10.75 13.64 -3.65
CA ASP A 206 -9.42 14.22 -3.86
C ASP A 206 -8.73 14.43 -2.50
N ARG A 207 -7.40 14.25 -2.47
CA ARG A 207 -6.59 14.34 -1.25
C ARG A 207 -5.38 15.28 -1.39
N PRO A 208 -5.56 16.55 -1.82
CA PRO A 208 -4.44 17.48 -1.97
C PRO A 208 -3.69 17.74 -0.66
N GLU A 209 -4.39 17.76 0.48
CA GLU A 209 -3.79 17.98 1.79
C GLU A 209 -2.80 16.88 2.18
N VAL A 210 -3.05 15.66 1.70
CA VAL A 210 -2.18 14.50 1.91
C VAL A 210 -0.93 14.61 1.05
N VAL A 211 -1.10 15.01 -0.21
CA VAL A 211 0.00 15.26 -1.14
C VAL A 211 0.93 16.33 -0.55
N ASP A 212 0.39 17.46 -0.09
CA ASP A 212 1.18 18.56 0.48
C ASP A 212 1.95 18.12 1.73
N THR A 213 1.28 17.37 2.62
CA THR A 213 1.88 16.86 3.86
C THR A 213 3.02 15.87 3.58
N LEU A 214 2.82 14.91 2.69
CA LEU A 214 3.84 13.93 2.33
C LEU A 214 4.98 14.57 1.53
N ALA A 215 4.67 15.53 0.66
CA ALA A 215 5.69 16.30 -0.06
C ALA A 215 6.57 17.11 0.90
N PHE A 216 5.98 17.71 1.94
CA PHE A 216 6.73 18.35 3.02
C PHE A 216 7.64 17.36 3.73
N TYR A 217 7.13 16.18 4.10
CA TYR A 217 7.92 15.14 4.76
C TYR A 217 9.14 14.73 3.91
N LEU A 218 8.96 14.46 2.62
CA LEU A 218 10.07 14.11 1.72
C LEU A 218 11.13 15.23 1.68
N LYS A 219 10.73 16.51 1.59
CA LYS A 219 11.66 17.64 1.62
C LYS A 219 12.42 17.74 2.94
N ALA A 220 11.72 17.58 4.07
CA ALA A 220 12.32 17.64 5.40
C ALA A 220 13.33 16.50 5.59
N GLU A 221 12.97 15.28 5.17
CA GLU A 221 13.83 14.11 5.25
C GLU A 221 15.07 14.23 4.35
N ALA A 222 14.91 14.69 3.11
CA ALA A 222 16.04 14.96 2.22
C ALA A 222 16.99 16.03 2.79
N ARG A 223 16.44 17.10 3.37
CA ARG A 223 17.22 18.16 4.01
C ARG A 223 18.02 17.63 5.20
N GLU A 224 17.40 16.82 6.05
CA GLU A 224 18.03 16.33 7.28
C GLU A 224 19.02 15.18 7.03
N LYS A 225 18.64 14.20 6.22
CA LYS A 225 19.40 12.95 6.04
C LYS A 225 20.39 13.01 4.87
N HIS A 226 20.06 13.75 3.83
CA HIS A 226 20.86 13.85 2.59
C HIS A 226 21.48 15.24 2.38
N GLY A 227 21.09 16.25 3.16
CA GLY A 227 21.56 17.63 2.99
C GLY A 227 21.07 18.30 1.70
N VAL A 228 20.04 17.74 1.05
CA VAL A 228 19.51 18.19 -0.24
C VAL A 228 18.21 18.97 -0.04
N SER A 229 18.04 20.08 -0.76
CA SER A 229 16.79 20.83 -0.81
C SER A 229 16.00 20.47 -2.06
N ILE A 230 14.89 19.75 -1.90
CA ILE A 230 14.03 19.32 -3.03
C ILE A 230 13.16 20.49 -3.52
N SER A 231 13.19 20.76 -4.82
CA SER A 231 12.26 21.71 -5.48
C SER A 231 10.85 21.14 -5.62
N ASP A 232 9.82 21.97 -5.49
CA ASP A 232 8.41 21.60 -5.67
C ASP A 232 8.14 20.91 -7.01
N GLN A 233 8.87 21.30 -8.06
CA GLN A 233 8.69 20.75 -9.41
C GLN A 233 9.07 19.26 -9.52
N LYS A 234 9.85 18.74 -8.56
CA LYS A 234 10.30 17.34 -8.52
C LYS A 234 9.30 16.39 -7.87
N LEU A 235 8.28 16.91 -7.19
CA LEU A 235 7.24 16.14 -6.53
C LEU A 235 5.91 16.35 -7.24
N VAL A 236 5.25 15.27 -7.65
CA VAL A 236 3.97 15.35 -8.37
C VAL A 236 2.89 14.59 -7.61
N GLY A 237 1.86 15.31 -7.14
CA GLY A 237 0.65 14.69 -6.60
C GLY A 237 -0.26 14.16 -7.69
N ARG A 238 -0.82 12.97 -7.48
CA ARG A 238 -1.76 12.32 -8.40
C ARG A 238 -2.90 11.66 -7.61
N LYS A 239 -4.10 11.74 -8.17
CA LYS A 239 -5.23 10.92 -7.73
C LYS A 239 -5.30 9.67 -8.60
N ALA A 240 -5.38 8.53 -7.96
CA ALA A 240 -5.57 7.25 -8.62
C ALA A 240 -7.02 7.05 -9.06
N LEU A 241 -7.21 6.38 -10.20
CA LEU A 241 -8.51 5.85 -10.59
C LEU A 241 -8.67 4.46 -9.97
N THR A 242 -9.48 4.36 -8.91
CA THR A 242 -9.71 3.13 -8.16
C THR A 242 -11.20 2.83 -8.00
N PRO A 243 -11.58 1.55 -7.78
CA PRO A 243 -12.94 1.18 -7.43
C PRO A 243 -13.40 1.93 -6.18
N THR A 244 -14.64 2.38 -6.20
CA THR A 244 -15.26 3.04 -5.05
C THR A 244 -16.07 2.04 -4.24
N GLN A 245 -15.96 2.10 -2.93
CA GLN A 245 -16.76 1.26 -2.03
C GLN A 245 -18.26 1.61 -2.15
N PRO A 246 -19.16 0.61 -2.16
CA PRO A 246 -20.61 0.84 -2.25
C PRO A 246 -21.26 1.04 -0.88
N ASN A 247 -20.54 0.83 0.22
CA ASN A 247 -21.05 0.89 1.58
C ASN A 247 -20.20 1.84 2.45
N TRP A 248 -20.51 1.92 3.75
CA TRP A 248 -19.90 2.88 4.67
C TRP A 248 -18.79 2.27 5.55
N TYR A 249 -18.54 0.96 5.51
CA TYR A 249 -17.65 0.25 6.44
C TYR A 249 -16.45 -0.43 5.77
N ASP A 250 -16.40 -0.50 4.44
CA ASP A 250 -15.37 -1.23 3.70
C ASP A 250 -14.15 -0.39 3.27
N CYS A 251 -13.97 0.83 3.77
CA CYS A 251 -12.77 1.63 3.44
C CYS A 251 -11.46 0.92 3.82
N GLY A 252 -11.43 0.25 4.97
CA GLY A 252 -10.29 -0.57 5.41
C GLY A 252 -9.97 -1.74 4.46
N PRO A 253 -10.93 -2.64 4.19
CA PRO A 253 -10.78 -3.73 3.21
C PRO A 253 -10.30 -3.24 1.84
N TYR A 254 -10.83 -2.11 1.35
CA TYR A 254 -10.43 -1.57 0.05
C TYR A 254 -8.96 -1.14 0.03
N ILE A 255 -8.46 -0.45 1.07
CA ILE A 255 -7.04 -0.06 1.10
C ILE A 255 -6.10 -1.26 1.18
N LEU A 256 -6.53 -2.37 1.80
CA LEU A 256 -5.76 -3.61 1.83
C LEU A 256 -5.74 -4.28 0.45
N VAL A 257 -6.84 -4.27 -0.29
CA VAL A 257 -6.86 -4.73 -1.69
C VAL A 257 -5.96 -3.86 -2.57
N PHE A 258 -6.01 -2.54 -2.40
CA PHE A 258 -5.12 -1.63 -3.13
C PHE A 258 -3.65 -1.90 -2.82
N ALA A 259 -3.29 -2.07 -1.54
CA ALA A 259 -1.93 -2.38 -1.12
C ALA A 259 -1.49 -3.75 -1.67
N LYS A 260 -2.31 -4.80 -1.55
CA LYS A 260 -2.05 -6.14 -2.10
C LYS A 260 -1.75 -6.06 -3.60
N ALA A 261 -2.65 -5.45 -4.36
CA ALA A 261 -2.53 -5.40 -5.82
C ALA A 261 -1.29 -4.60 -6.25
N PHE A 262 -0.98 -3.52 -5.55
CA PHE A 262 0.27 -2.77 -5.74
C PHE A 262 1.50 -3.60 -5.42
N MET A 263 1.55 -4.25 -4.26
CA MET A 263 2.71 -5.04 -3.80
C MET A 263 2.99 -6.27 -4.66
N THR A 264 1.98 -6.73 -5.41
CA THR A 264 2.12 -7.85 -6.34
C THR A 264 2.83 -7.44 -7.62
N SER A 265 2.34 -6.38 -8.28
CA SER A 265 2.94 -5.85 -9.51
C SER A 265 2.84 -4.32 -9.53
N PRO A 266 3.80 -3.60 -8.91
CA PRO A 266 3.70 -2.15 -8.76
C PRO A 266 3.63 -1.38 -10.07
N ASP A 267 4.41 -1.78 -11.08
CA ASP A 267 4.46 -1.06 -12.36
C ASP A 267 3.15 -1.24 -13.14
N ASP A 268 2.64 -2.47 -13.25
CA ASP A 268 1.33 -2.75 -13.87
C ASP A 268 0.18 -2.05 -13.12
N PHE A 269 0.26 -2.04 -11.78
CA PHE A 269 -0.68 -1.35 -10.93
C PHE A 269 -0.71 0.16 -11.25
N LEU A 270 0.45 0.81 -11.34
CA LEU A 270 0.56 2.24 -11.64
C LEU A 270 0.04 2.56 -13.06
N GLU A 271 0.30 1.70 -14.04
CA GLU A 271 -0.30 1.82 -15.37
C GLU A 271 -1.82 1.74 -15.32
N SER A 272 -2.37 0.84 -14.50
CA SER A 272 -3.83 0.65 -14.39
C SER A 272 -4.54 1.87 -13.80
N ILE A 273 -3.95 2.54 -12.80
CA ILE A 273 -4.56 3.67 -12.09
C ILE A 273 -4.30 5.03 -12.76
N SER A 274 -3.36 5.09 -13.72
CA SER A 274 -2.94 6.32 -14.41
C SER A 274 -3.74 6.63 -15.68
N GLY A 275 -4.63 5.73 -16.12
CA GLY A 275 -5.44 5.90 -17.34
C GLY A 275 -6.81 5.20 -17.32
N ASN A 276 -7.50 5.14 -18.46
CA ASN A 276 -8.86 4.57 -18.60
C ASN A 276 -8.93 3.02 -18.57
N LYS A 277 -7.91 2.33 -18.07
CA LYS A 277 -7.85 0.86 -18.00
C LYS A 277 -8.17 0.29 -16.61
N ALA A 278 -8.47 1.14 -15.62
CA ALA A 278 -8.65 0.73 -14.24
C ALA A 278 -9.66 -0.43 -14.08
N GLU A 279 -10.81 -0.41 -14.76
CA GLU A 279 -11.87 -1.42 -14.54
C GLU A 279 -11.46 -2.87 -14.82
N SER A 280 -10.52 -3.13 -15.73
CA SER A 280 -10.10 -4.51 -16.04
C SER A 280 -9.08 -5.09 -15.05
N PHE A 281 -8.45 -4.24 -14.23
CA PHE A 281 -7.41 -4.65 -13.29
C PHE A 281 -7.99 -5.20 -11.97
N TRP A 282 -9.16 -4.71 -11.58
CA TRP A 282 -9.77 -5.03 -10.28
C TRP A 282 -10.75 -6.18 -10.39
N VAL A 283 -10.61 -7.16 -9.50
CA VAL A 283 -11.55 -8.27 -9.40
C VAL A 283 -12.47 -8.01 -8.20
N ALA A 284 -13.78 -7.88 -8.45
CA ALA A 284 -14.76 -7.47 -7.44
C ALA A 284 -14.79 -8.44 -6.23
N GLU A 285 -14.55 -9.72 -6.50
CA GLU A 285 -14.49 -10.79 -5.51
C GLU A 285 -13.33 -10.58 -4.50
N GLU A 286 -12.24 -9.92 -4.88
CA GLU A 286 -11.10 -9.67 -3.99
C GLU A 286 -11.48 -8.78 -2.79
N PHE A 287 -12.36 -7.80 -3.01
CA PHE A 287 -12.84 -6.90 -1.96
C PHE A 287 -13.62 -7.63 -0.87
N GLN A 288 -14.27 -8.75 -1.20
CA GLN A 288 -14.91 -9.62 -0.22
C GLN A 288 -13.95 -10.67 0.34
N ALA A 289 -12.99 -11.13 -0.48
CA ALA A 289 -12.01 -12.14 -0.09
C ALA A 289 -11.04 -11.63 0.98
N ILE A 290 -10.75 -10.32 1.05
CA ILE A 290 -9.74 -9.79 1.98
C ILE A 290 -10.10 -10.01 3.46
N ARG A 291 -11.39 -9.88 3.84
CA ARG A 291 -11.85 -10.17 5.20
C ARG A 291 -11.67 -11.65 5.53
N ASN A 292 -11.96 -12.50 4.55
CA ASN A 292 -11.86 -13.95 4.65
C ASN A 292 -10.40 -14.40 4.77
N PHE A 293 -9.51 -13.76 4.03
CA PHE A 293 -8.06 -13.92 4.14
C PHE A 293 -7.56 -13.55 5.54
N LEU A 294 -7.90 -12.36 6.03
CA LEU A 294 -7.48 -11.92 7.37
C LEU A 294 -7.96 -12.88 8.45
N LYS A 295 -9.23 -13.33 8.40
CA LYS A 295 -9.75 -14.31 9.36
C LYS A 295 -8.93 -15.60 9.38
N ALA A 296 -8.63 -16.13 8.21
CA ALA A 296 -7.89 -17.39 8.09
C ALA A 296 -6.43 -17.25 8.54
N GLU A 297 -5.73 -16.18 8.13
CA GLU A 297 -4.36 -15.94 8.55
C GLU A 297 -4.27 -15.64 10.05
N ILE A 298 -5.14 -14.81 10.60
CA ILE A 298 -5.16 -14.52 12.05
C ILE A 298 -5.43 -15.81 12.83
N ASN A 299 -6.34 -16.68 12.39
CA ASN A 299 -6.57 -17.98 13.03
C ASN A 299 -5.31 -18.86 12.99
N LYS A 300 -4.70 -19.00 11.81
CA LYS A 300 -3.44 -19.74 11.62
C LYS A 300 -2.33 -19.22 12.55
N PHE A 301 -2.08 -17.92 12.55
CA PHE A 301 -1.02 -17.30 13.36
C PHE A 301 -1.35 -17.32 14.86
N SER A 302 -2.62 -17.20 15.26
CA SER A 302 -3.06 -17.33 16.66
C SER A 302 -2.72 -18.71 17.24
N LYS A 303 -2.93 -19.77 16.45
CA LYS A 303 -2.54 -21.14 16.83
C LYS A 303 -1.04 -21.29 16.95
N GLN A 304 -0.29 -20.78 15.97
CA GLN A 304 1.18 -20.83 15.99
C GLN A 304 1.73 -20.08 17.22
N TRP A 305 1.22 -18.89 17.49
CA TRP A 305 1.58 -18.11 18.67
C TRP A 305 1.23 -18.83 19.98
N THR A 306 0.05 -19.47 20.05
CA THR A 306 -0.36 -20.26 21.22
C THR A 306 0.54 -21.47 21.44
N ALA A 307 0.97 -22.15 20.37
CA ALA A 307 1.94 -23.23 20.47
C ALA A 307 3.32 -22.70 20.92
N TRP A 308 3.75 -21.57 20.35
CA TRP A 308 4.99 -20.89 20.72
C TRP A 308 5.02 -20.52 22.21
N LYS A 309 3.95 -19.92 22.74
CA LYS A 309 3.76 -19.59 24.17
C LYS A 309 3.79 -20.79 25.12
N LYS A 310 3.54 -22.01 24.63
CA LYS A 310 3.64 -23.23 25.44
C LYS A 310 5.06 -23.79 25.46
N SER A 311 5.89 -23.39 24.50
CA SER A 311 7.26 -23.86 24.32
C SER A 311 8.33 -22.91 24.89
N HIS A 312 7.93 -21.70 25.30
CA HIS A 312 8.77 -20.64 25.86
C HIS A 312 8.09 -20.06 27.11
#